data_AF-A0A9Q5SIB5-F1
#
_entry.id   AF-A0A9Q5SIB5-F1
#
_cell.length_a   1.000
_cell.length_b   1.000
_cell.length_c   1.000
_cell.angle_alpha   90.00
_cell.angle_beta   90.00
_cell.angle_gamma   90.00
#
_symmetry.space_group_name_H-M   'P 1'
#
loop_
_entity.id
_entity.type
_entity.pdbx_description
1 polymer ?
#
loop_
_entity_poly.entity_id
_entity_poly.type
_entity_poly.pdbx_seq_one_letter_code
_entity_poly.pdbx_strand_id
1 'polypeptide(L)'
;MSKPKELPNGLRKYINNVRDRLISGDLTRGSGEMVTIKAKLKGETSICGAIKGNNTVCTHSPTNEKNLRCKVHGGRSTGAKTEEGKRMRDANLKKGHEKTIHGIYSRKFLEEWTEEEQAFYDNTWSYYKENYDLEPLDEVALDRFLINSIKAMRVDSVGMNYATNLKVSLVDFEGKAIRQAETLGLNRKYRKSRDNTDNPNELNLNALFDMGSGN
;
A
#
# COMPACT_ATOMS: atom_id res chain seq x y z
N MET A 1 -32.31 -14.66 28.30
CA MET A 1 -31.51 -13.52 27.78
C MET A 1 -31.40 -12.48 28.89
N SER A 2 -30.20 -12.07 29.28
CA SER A 2 -30.02 -11.05 30.33
C SER A 2 -30.54 -9.69 29.86
N LYS A 3 -31.23 -8.97 30.76
CA LYS A 3 -31.74 -7.63 30.43
C LYS A 3 -30.56 -6.72 30.07
N PRO A 4 -30.69 -5.90 29.00
CA PRO A 4 -29.75 -4.84 28.68
C PRO A 4 -29.41 -3.98 29.90
N LYS A 5 -28.12 -3.72 30.15
CA LYS A 5 -27.70 -2.72 31.13
C LYS A 5 -28.39 -1.39 30.82
N GLU A 6 -29.11 -0.85 31.81
CA GLU A 6 -29.70 0.48 31.75
C GLU A 6 -28.58 1.51 31.69
N LEU A 7 -28.68 2.42 30.72
CA LEU A 7 -27.68 3.47 30.49
C LEU A 7 -28.36 4.83 30.67
N PRO A 8 -27.68 5.80 31.30
CA PRO A 8 -28.25 7.11 31.57
C PRO A 8 -28.57 7.89 30.28
N ASN A 9 -29.47 8.87 30.41
CA ASN A 9 -29.66 9.98 29.47
C ASN A 9 -29.87 9.59 27.99
N GLY A 10 -30.62 8.51 27.72
CA GLY A 10 -30.90 8.10 26.33
C GLY A 10 -29.68 7.59 25.55
N LEU A 11 -28.55 7.38 26.21
CA LEU A 11 -27.30 6.91 25.61
C LEU A 11 -27.47 5.58 24.85
N ARG A 12 -28.39 4.73 25.33
CA ARG A 12 -28.74 3.49 24.64
C ARG A 12 -29.31 3.72 23.24
N LYS A 13 -30.21 4.70 23.09
CA LYS A 13 -30.80 5.07 21.79
C LYS A 13 -29.72 5.62 20.87
N TYR A 14 -28.83 6.47 21.39
CA TYR A 14 -27.72 7.02 20.64
C TYR A 14 -26.75 5.93 20.13
N ILE A 15 -26.36 4.99 20.99
CA ILE A 15 -25.49 3.85 20.61
C ILE A 15 -26.12 3.00 19.52
N ASN A 16 -27.42 2.71 19.63
CA ASN A 16 -28.14 1.94 18.63
C ASN A 16 -28.19 2.70 17.30
N ASN A 17 -28.51 3.99 17.31
CA ASN A 17 -28.49 4.81 16.10
C ASN A 17 -27.12 4.82 15.41
N VAL A 18 -26.02 4.95 16.16
CA VAL A 18 -24.66 4.87 15.60
C VAL A 18 -24.40 3.49 14.97
N ARG A 19 -24.80 2.41 15.65
CA ARG A 19 -24.67 1.05 15.11
C ARG A 19 -25.46 0.90 13.82
N ASP A 20 -26.72 1.34 13.80
CA ASP A 20 -27.63 1.16 12.67
C ASP A 20 -27.11 1.91 11.45
N ARG A 21 -26.61 3.14 11.64
CA ARG A 21 -25.96 3.94 10.59
C ARG A 21 -24.66 3.33 10.06
N LEU A 22 -23.89 2.66 10.93
CA LEU A 22 -22.70 1.91 10.51
C LEU A 22 -23.05 0.63 9.75
N ILE A 23 -24.23 0.05 9.98
CA ILE A 23 -24.71 -1.14 9.28
C ILE A 23 -25.36 -0.76 7.95
N SER A 24 -26.14 0.32 7.89
CA SER A 24 -26.76 0.82 6.66
C SER A 24 -25.75 1.42 5.69
N GLY A 25 -24.57 1.82 6.17
CA GLY A 25 -23.53 2.45 5.36
C GLY A 25 -23.64 3.98 5.30
N ASP A 26 -24.67 4.57 5.92
CA ASP A 26 -24.85 6.03 6.05
C ASP A 26 -23.70 6.71 6.81
N LEU A 27 -22.94 5.93 7.58
CA LEU A 27 -21.82 6.39 8.37
C LEU A 27 -20.59 5.53 8.09
N THR A 28 -19.52 6.14 7.57
CA THR A 28 -18.26 5.45 7.30
C THR A 28 -17.25 5.71 8.41
N ARG A 29 -16.44 4.71 8.77
CA ARG A 29 -15.50 4.79 9.91
C ARG A 29 -14.44 5.89 9.80
N GLY A 30 -14.19 6.38 8.58
CA GLY A 30 -13.24 7.44 8.25
C GLY A 30 -13.86 8.83 8.08
N SER A 31 -15.18 8.98 8.22
CA SER A 31 -15.83 10.29 8.08
C SER A 31 -15.47 11.24 9.24
N GLY A 32 -15.53 12.55 8.98
CA GLY A 32 -15.36 13.56 10.02
C GLY A 32 -16.41 13.44 11.13
N GLU A 33 -17.63 13.05 10.78
CA GLU A 33 -18.70 12.79 11.75
C GLU A 33 -18.35 11.63 12.70
N MET A 34 -17.67 10.59 12.22
CA MET A 34 -17.23 9.51 13.11
C MET A 34 -16.18 9.97 14.13
N VAL A 35 -15.42 11.02 13.84
CA VAL A 35 -14.46 11.59 14.80
C VAL A 35 -15.22 12.22 15.97
N THR A 36 -16.27 12.99 15.70
CA THR A 36 -17.08 13.63 16.74
C THR A 36 -17.88 12.60 17.55
N ILE A 37 -18.44 11.59 16.89
CA ILE A 37 -19.14 10.48 17.56
C ILE A 37 -18.20 9.71 18.49
N LYS A 38 -16.98 9.36 18.03
CA LYS A 38 -15.98 8.66 18.85
C LYS A 38 -15.54 9.51 20.04
N ALA A 39 -15.39 10.82 19.87
CA ALA A 39 -15.05 11.74 20.96
C ALA A 39 -16.15 11.77 22.02
N LYS A 40 -17.42 11.94 21.61
CA LYS A 40 -18.58 11.92 22.50
C LYS A 40 -18.71 10.60 23.27
N LEU A 41 -18.61 9.47 22.58
CA LEU A 41 -18.68 8.14 23.20
C LEU A 41 -17.53 7.88 24.18
N LYS A 42 -16.32 8.38 23.88
CA LYS A 42 -15.16 8.24 24.77
C LYS A 42 -15.27 9.15 26.02
N GLY A 43 -15.93 10.30 25.91
CA GLY A 43 -16.12 11.23 27.04
C GLY A 43 -17.13 10.76 28.08
N GLU A 44 -17.90 9.72 27.77
CA GLU A 44 -18.93 9.19 28.66
C GLU A 44 -18.31 8.31 29.76
N THR A 45 -18.52 8.65 31.03
CA THR A 45 -17.92 7.95 32.18
C THR A 45 -18.59 6.61 32.49
N SER A 46 -19.83 6.43 32.03
CA SER A 46 -20.64 5.22 32.31
C SER A 46 -20.28 4.02 31.41
N ILE A 47 -19.59 4.24 30.29
CA ILE A 47 -19.26 3.22 29.29
C ILE A 47 -17.85 3.39 28.72
N CYS A 48 -17.30 2.32 28.16
CA CYS A 48 -16.02 2.34 27.45
C CYS A 48 -16.08 3.15 26.13
N GLY A 49 -17.23 3.19 25.46
CA GLY A 49 -17.42 3.97 24.24
C GLY A 49 -16.61 3.53 23.02
N ALA A 50 -15.98 2.35 23.04
CA ALA A 50 -15.18 1.85 21.92
C ALA A 50 -16.08 1.17 20.88
N ILE A 51 -15.92 1.52 19.61
CA ILE A 51 -16.67 0.89 18.51
C ILE A 51 -15.94 -0.39 18.11
N LYS A 52 -16.60 -1.54 18.27
CA LYS A 52 -16.04 -2.87 18.02
C LYS A 52 -16.02 -3.20 16.52
N GLY A 53 -15.33 -4.28 16.17
CA GLY A 53 -15.28 -4.81 14.79
C GLY A 53 -16.68 -5.03 14.19
N ASN A 54 -17.64 -5.49 15.00
CA ASN A 54 -19.03 -5.73 14.61
C ASN A 54 -19.94 -4.48 14.63
N ASN A 55 -19.38 -3.27 14.55
CA ASN A 55 -20.09 -1.99 14.56
C ASN A 55 -20.89 -1.66 15.85
N THR A 56 -20.77 -2.47 16.91
CA THR A 56 -21.42 -2.18 18.20
C THR A 56 -20.51 -1.34 19.12
N VAL A 57 -21.11 -0.48 19.94
CA VAL A 57 -20.38 0.28 20.96
C VAL A 57 -20.19 -0.56 22.22
N CYS A 58 -18.99 -0.52 22.80
CA CYS A 58 -18.66 -1.18 24.04
C CYS A 58 -19.29 -0.46 25.24
N THR A 59 -20.22 -1.13 25.91
CA THR A 59 -20.95 -0.64 27.09
C THR A 59 -20.35 -1.10 28.42
N HIS A 60 -19.20 -1.77 28.41
CA HIS A 60 -18.48 -2.13 29.64
C HIS A 60 -18.08 -0.86 30.39
N SER A 61 -18.11 -0.91 31.72
CA SER A 61 -17.63 0.20 32.54
C SER A 61 -16.13 0.47 32.27
N PRO A 62 -15.71 1.74 32.21
CA PRO A 62 -14.30 2.09 32.17
C PRO A 62 -13.53 1.52 33.37
N THR A 63 -12.27 1.19 33.17
CA THR A 63 -11.35 0.78 34.24
C THR A 63 -10.32 1.87 34.56
N ASN A 64 -10.37 2.98 33.83
CA ASN A 64 -9.40 4.06 33.93
C ASN A 64 -10.13 5.38 33.73
N GLU A 65 -9.99 6.25 34.72
CA GLU A 65 -10.70 7.53 34.83
C GLU A 65 -10.17 8.59 33.85
N LYS A 66 -8.93 8.44 33.36
CA LYS A 66 -8.30 9.39 32.42
C LYS A 66 -8.61 9.07 30.97
N ASN A 67 -8.56 7.79 30.57
CA ASN A 67 -8.77 7.39 29.18
C ASN A 67 -10.20 6.88 28.90
N LEU A 68 -11.00 6.66 29.96
CA LEU A 68 -12.38 6.18 29.95
C LEU A 68 -12.58 4.89 29.13
N ARG A 69 -11.55 4.03 29.04
CA ARG A 69 -11.63 2.72 28.40
C ARG A 69 -11.72 1.59 29.41
N CYS A 70 -12.37 0.50 29.01
CA CYS A 70 -12.38 -0.75 29.77
C CYS A 70 -11.10 -1.56 29.56
N LYS A 71 -10.88 -2.60 30.38
CA LYS A 71 -9.67 -3.46 30.34
C LYS A 71 -9.33 -4.00 28.95
N VAL A 72 -10.33 -4.37 28.15
CA VAL A 72 -10.12 -4.98 26.82
C VAL A 72 -9.86 -3.97 25.71
N HIS A 73 -10.17 -2.68 25.93
CA HIS A 73 -9.95 -1.60 24.95
C HIS A 73 -8.90 -0.61 25.43
N GLY A 74 -7.89 -1.09 26.15
CA GLY A 74 -6.74 -0.28 26.56
C GLY A 74 -6.93 0.52 27.86
N GLY A 75 -7.97 0.24 28.66
CA GLY A 75 -8.14 0.87 29.98
C GLY A 75 -6.93 0.66 30.91
N ARG A 76 -6.26 -0.50 30.80
CA ARG A 76 -5.02 -0.81 31.52
C ARG A 76 -3.76 -0.28 30.86
N SER A 77 -3.84 0.17 29.61
CA SER A 77 -2.70 0.75 28.89
C SER A 77 -2.54 2.19 29.34
N THR A 78 -1.67 2.43 30.33
CA THR A 78 -1.38 3.77 30.82
C THR A 78 -0.22 4.46 30.10
N GLY A 79 0.29 3.86 29.02
CA GLY A 79 1.51 4.30 28.35
C GLY A 79 2.75 4.21 29.27
N ALA A 80 3.92 4.54 28.73
CA ALA A 80 5.14 4.66 29.52
C ALA A 80 5.08 5.94 30.38
N LYS A 81 5.19 5.78 31.71
CA LYS A 81 5.13 6.90 32.67
C LYS A 81 6.51 7.43 33.06
N THR A 82 7.53 6.58 33.03
CA THR A 82 8.91 6.91 33.40
C THR A 82 9.67 7.47 32.20
N GLU A 83 10.69 8.31 32.45
CA GLU A 83 11.56 8.83 31.39
C GLU A 83 12.29 7.70 30.65
N GLU A 84 12.75 6.67 31.38
CA GLU A 84 13.33 5.48 30.78
C GLU A 84 12.33 4.75 29.86
N GLY A 85 11.08 4.59 30.30
CA GLY A 85 10.04 3.97 29.49
C GLY A 85 9.68 4.77 28.24
N LYS A 86 9.68 6.11 28.33
CA LYS A 86 9.49 7.00 27.18
C LYS A 86 10.66 6.86 26.20
N ARG A 87 11.90 6.85 26.69
CA ARG A 87 13.10 6.62 25.88
C ARG A 87 13.04 5.26 25.16
N MET A 88 12.63 4.20 25.85
CA MET A 88 12.48 2.86 25.26
C MET A 88 11.35 2.82 24.22
N ARG A 89 10.22 3.48 24.49
CA ARG A 89 9.14 3.65 23.50
C ARG A 89 9.65 4.34 22.24
N ASP A 90 10.37 5.44 22.41
CA ASP A 90 10.86 6.25 21.29
C ASP A 90 11.96 5.52 20.51
N ALA A 91 12.85 4.80 21.21
CA ALA A 91 13.81 3.91 20.58
C ALA A 91 13.14 2.79 19.78
N ASN A 92 12.07 2.18 20.31
CA ASN A 92 11.31 1.15 19.59
C ASN A 92 10.54 1.73 18.40
N LEU A 93 10.01 2.95 18.52
CA LEU A 93 9.35 3.65 17.42
C LEU A 93 10.35 3.99 16.32
N LYS A 94 11.52 4.52 16.68
CA LYS A 94 12.62 4.82 15.76
C LYS A 94 13.09 3.56 15.03
N LYS A 95 13.31 2.45 15.76
CA LYS A 95 13.60 1.14 15.16
C LYS A 95 12.50 0.64 14.22
N GLY A 96 11.23 1.01 14.47
CA GLY A 96 10.12 0.72 13.56
C GLY A 96 10.18 1.53 12.27
N HIS A 97 10.52 2.81 12.36
CA HIS A 97 10.71 3.71 11.21
C HIS A 97 11.99 3.42 10.42
N GLU A 98 13.06 2.98 11.06
CA GLU A 98 14.29 2.54 10.39
C GLU A 98 14.05 1.30 9.52
N LYS A 99 13.05 0.47 9.85
CA LYS A 99 12.64 -0.68 9.01
C LYS A 99 11.87 -0.28 7.75
N THR A 100 11.26 0.91 7.74
CA THR A 100 10.67 1.46 6.51
C THR A 100 11.77 2.09 5.69
N ILE A 101 12.39 1.30 4.81
CA ILE A 101 13.46 1.74 3.89
C ILE A 101 13.05 3.03 3.19
N HIS A 102 13.84 4.09 3.41
CA HIS A 102 13.90 5.33 2.62
C HIS A 102 12.61 5.72 1.88
N GLY A 103 11.46 5.78 2.58
CA GLY A 103 10.20 6.19 1.95
C GLY A 103 9.70 5.33 0.78
N ILE A 104 10.23 4.12 0.54
CA ILE A 104 9.84 3.24 -0.59
C ILE A 104 8.33 2.98 -0.63
N TYR A 105 7.73 2.87 0.57
CA TYR A 105 6.30 2.67 0.75
C TYR A 105 5.55 3.97 1.12
N SER A 106 6.22 5.13 1.06
CA SER A 106 5.61 6.44 1.28
C SER A 106 4.61 6.74 0.17
N ARG A 107 3.51 7.40 0.53
CA ARG A 107 2.55 7.92 -0.47
C ARG A 107 3.15 9.07 -1.29
N LYS A 108 4.22 9.68 -0.79
CA LYS A 108 4.94 10.82 -1.39
C LYS A 108 6.26 10.40 -2.04
N PHE A 109 6.39 9.13 -2.43
CA PHE A 109 7.64 8.57 -2.96
C PHE A 109 8.31 9.43 -4.05
N LEU A 110 7.52 10.00 -4.99
CA LEU A 110 8.02 10.85 -6.07
C LEU A 110 8.55 12.22 -5.58
N GLU A 111 7.98 12.75 -4.49
CA GLU A 111 8.42 14.03 -3.88
C GLU A 111 9.71 13.84 -3.05
N GLU A 112 10.04 12.61 -2.68
CA GLU A 112 11.15 12.25 -1.80
C GLU A 112 12.36 11.71 -2.59
N TRP A 113 12.45 11.98 -3.90
CA TRP A 113 13.61 11.60 -4.71
C TRP A 113 14.85 12.41 -4.34
N THR A 114 16.00 11.75 -4.28
CA THR A 114 17.28 12.43 -4.18
C THR A 114 17.64 13.06 -5.54
N GLU A 115 18.54 14.05 -5.54
CA GLU A 115 19.02 14.67 -6.78
C GLU A 115 19.63 13.63 -7.74
N GLU A 116 20.34 12.63 -7.20
CA GLU A 116 20.93 11.54 -7.98
C GLU A 116 19.88 10.64 -8.63
N GLU A 117 18.81 10.30 -7.90
CA GLU A 117 17.71 9.47 -8.42
C GLU A 117 16.90 10.21 -9.49
N GLN A 118 16.67 11.50 -9.29
CA GLN A 118 16.02 12.35 -10.27
C GLN A 118 16.87 12.49 -11.52
N ALA A 119 18.18 12.72 -11.39
CA ALA A 119 19.10 12.74 -12.52
C ALA A 119 19.14 11.40 -13.27
N PHE A 120 19.15 10.27 -12.56
CA PHE A 120 19.06 8.94 -13.19
C PHE A 120 17.78 8.79 -14.01
N TYR A 121 16.64 9.18 -13.45
CA TYR A 121 15.35 9.13 -14.15
C TYR A 121 15.37 10.00 -15.40
N ASP A 122 15.72 11.28 -15.27
CA ASP A 122 15.67 12.26 -16.34
C ASP A 122 16.65 11.93 -17.47
N ASN A 123 17.88 11.53 -17.14
CA ASN A 123 18.90 11.16 -18.13
C ASN A 123 18.50 9.91 -18.89
N THR A 124 18.02 8.88 -18.19
CA THR A 124 17.64 7.62 -18.83
C THR A 124 16.39 7.79 -19.68
N TRP A 125 15.39 8.51 -19.17
CA TRP A 125 14.18 8.84 -19.91
C TRP A 125 14.50 9.61 -21.21
N SER A 126 15.32 10.66 -21.12
CA SER A 126 15.72 11.47 -22.27
C SER A 126 16.49 10.65 -23.30
N TYR A 127 17.46 9.83 -22.85
CA TYR A 127 18.19 8.92 -23.72
C TYR A 127 17.25 8.01 -24.53
N TYR A 128 16.27 7.38 -23.88
CA TYR A 128 15.36 6.48 -24.60
C TYR A 128 14.42 7.23 -25.55
N LYS A 129 13.96 8.43 -25.17
CA LYS A 129 13.07 9.24 -26.00
C LYS A 129 13.78 9.81 -27.24
N GLU A 130 15.06 10.14 -27.12
CA GLU A 130 15.85 10.68 -28.23
C GLU A 130 16.32 9.60 -29.20
N ASN A 131 16.68 8.42 -28.69
CA ASN A 131 17.23 7.34 -29.51
C ASN A 131 16.17 6.42 -30.11
N TYR A 132 14.93 6.47 -29.62
CA TYR A 132 13.86 5.56 -30.02
C TYR A 132 12.53 6.28 -30.19
N ASP A 133 11.77 5.86 -31.20
CA ASP A 133 10.37 6.23 -31.34
C ASP A 133 9.52 5.37 -30.40
N LEU A 134 9.11 5.95 -29.28
CA LEU A 134 8.38 5.27 -28.22
C LEU A 134 6.88 5.41 -28.45
N GLU A 135 6.17 4.28 -28.53
CA GLU A 135 4.72 4.30 -28.47
C GLU A 135 4.24 4.59 -27.04
N PRO A 136 3.00 5.06 -26.84
CA PRO A 136 2.48 5.35 -25.50
C PRO A 136 2.58 4.19 -24.51
N LEU A 137 2.50 2.94 -24.99
CA LEU A 137 2.67 1.76 -24.13
C LEU A 137 4.12 1.54 -23.71
N ASP A 138 5.08 1.85 -24.59
CA ASP A 138 6.50 1.77 -24.30
C ASP A 138 6.92 2.87 -23.32
N GLU A 139 6.37 4.08 -23.44
CA GLU A 139 6.57 5.16 -22.47
C GLU A 139 6.12 4.75 -21.06
N VAL A 140 4.95 4.11 -20.94
CA VAL A 140 4.46 3.60 -19.65
C VAL A 140 5.33 2.47 -19.11
N ALA A 141 5.81 1.57 -19.97
CA ALA A 141 6.69 0.49 -19.56
C ALA A 141 8.06 1.02 -19.11
N LEU A 142 8.58 2.05 -19.77
CA LEU A 142 9.82 2.75 -19.43
C LEU A 142 9.70 3.48 -18.09
N ASP A 143 8.62 4.22 -17.86
CA ASP A 143 8.38 4.93 -16.59
C ASP A 143 8.36 3.93 -15.43
N ARG A 144 7.59 2.84 -15.59
CA ARG A 144 7.52 1.78 -14.59
C ARG A 144 8.88 1.12 -14.36
N PHE A 145 9.66 0.90 -15.41
CA PHE A 145 11.00 0.33 -15.31
C PHE A 145 11.90 1.23 -14.47
N LEU A 146 11.93 2.53 -14.74
CA LEU A 146 12.77 3.49 -14.02
C LEU A 146 12.37 3.60 -12.55
N ILE A 147 11.06 3.71 -12.27
CA ILE A 147 10.55 3.78 -10.90
C ILE A 147 10.89 2.52 -10.11
N ASN A 148 10.73 1.32 -10.71
CA ASN A 148 11.07 0.07 -10.02
C ASN A 148 12.59 -0.09 -9.85
N SER A 149 13.38 0.43 -10.78
CA SER A 149 14.85 0.46 -10.67
C SER A 149 15.31 1.34 -9.52
N ILE A 150 14.74 2.53 -9.34
CA ILE A 150 15.05 3.40 -8.18
C ILE A 150 14.66 2.72 -6.86
N LYS A 151 13.51 2.04 -6.82
CA LYS A 151 13.10 1.29 -5.63
C LYS A 151 14.05 0.12 -5.34
N ALA A 152 14.56 -0.57 -6.35
CA ALA A 152 15.57 -1.60 -6.20
C ALA A 152 16.90 -1.00 -5.68
N MET A 153 17.36 0.11 -6.25
CA MET A 153 18.57 0.81 -5.79
C MET A 153 18.48 1.24 -4.31
N ARG A 154 17.33 1.77 -3.86
CA ARG A 154 17.08 2.09 -2.45
C ARG A 154 17.02 0.86 -1.54
N VAL A 155 16.60 -0.29 -2.08
CA VAL A 155 16.63 -1.56 -1.35
C VAL A 155 18.08 -2.03 -1.19
N ASP A 156 18.87 -1.97 -2.26
CA ASP A 156 20.27 -2.39 -2.27
C ASP A 156 21.15 -1.51 -1.39
N SER A 157 20.84 -0.21 -1.27
CA SER A 157 21.57 0.72 -0.40
C SER A 157 21.49 0.36 1.09
N VAL A 158 20.49 -0.42 1.52
CA VAL A 158 20.34 -0.91 2.90
C VAL A 158 21.25 -2.13 3.16
N GLY A 159 21.86 -2.68 2.11
CA GLY A 159 22.85 -3.74 2.16
C GLY A 159 22.27 -5.16 2.25
N MET A 160 23.17 -6.15 2.23
CA MET A 160 22.86 -7.58 2.10
C MET A 160 21.93 -8.15 3.19
N ASN A 161 21.84 -7.48 4.35
CA ASN A 161 20.91 -7.84 5.42
C ASN A 161 19.44 -7.72 5.02
N TYR A 162 19.10 -6.80 4.11
CA TYR A 162 17.72 -6.68 3.64
C TYR A 162 17.39 -7.75 2.59
N ALA A 163 18.29 -8.00 1.64
CA ALA A 163 18.15 -9.06 0.63
C ALA A 163 17.98 -10.45 1.27
N THR A 164 18.74 -10.75 2.33
CA THR A 164 18.69 -12.05 3.03
C THR A 164 17.48 -12.25 3.93
N ASN A 165 16.90 -11.16 4.47
CA ASN A 165 15.74 -11.21 5.37
C ASN A 165 14.43 -10.76 4.71
N LEU A 166 14.43 -10.63 3.37
CA LEU A 166 13.31 -10.16 2.61
C LEU A 166 12.17 -11.20 2.71
N LYS A 167 11.06 -10.80 3.32
CA LYS A 167 9.88 -11.67 3.41
C LYS A 167 9.30 -11.87 2.01
N VAL A 168 8.94 -13.10 1.68
CA VAL A 168 8.28 -13.47 0.40
C VAL A 168 6.98 -12.68 0.14
N SER A 169 6.34 -12.17 1.20
CA SER A 169 5.14 -11.31 1.08
C SER A 169 5.43 -9.87 0.63
N LEU A 170 6.70 -9.45 0.59
CA LEU A 170 7.09 -8.11 0.15
C LEU A 170 7.16 -8.06 -1.37
N VAL A 171 7.00 -6.86 -1.92
CA VAL A 171 7.02 -6.64 -3.36
C VAL A 171 8.46 -6.75 -3.86
N ASP A 172 8.68 -7.66 -4.81
CA ASP A 172 9.91 -7.74 -5.59
C ASP A 172 9.94 -6.63 -6.65
N PHE A 173 10.76 -5.61 -6.43
CA PHE A 173 10.92 -4.48 -7.35
C PHE A 173 11.90 -4.79 -8.48
N GLU A 174 12.96 -5.54 -8.20
CA GLU A 174 13.98 -5.94 -9.18
C GLU A 174 13.36 -6.85 -10.25
N GLY A 175 12.64 -7.90 -9.83
CA GLY A 175 11.94 -8.78 -10.76
C GLY A 175 10.88 -8.06 -11.60
N LYS A 176 10.25 -7.00 -11.07
CA LYS A 176 9.34 -6.15 -11.84
C LYS A 176 10.08 -5.30 -12.87
N ALA A 177 11.22 -4.72 -12.51
CA ALA A 177 12.06 -3.97 -13.43
C ALA A 177 12.57 -4.87 -14.56
N ILE A 178 13.05 -6.08 -14.25
CA ILE A 178 13.51 -7.05 -15.26
C ILE A 178 12.40 -7.38 -16.25
N ARG A 179 11.18 -7.71 -15.78
CA ARG A 179 10.05 -8.01 -16.67
C ARG A 179 9.65 -6.84 -17.56
N GLN A 180 9.76 -5.61 -17.05
CA GLN A 180 9.47 -4.40 -17.83
C GLN A 180 10.55 -4.15 -18.89
N ALA A 181 11.82 -4.36 -18.54
CA ALA A 181 12.93 -4.33 -19.50
C ALA A 181 12.78 -5.42 -20.58
N GLU A 182 12.38 -6.64 -20.20
CA GLU A 182 12.07 -7.72 -21.14
C GLU A 182 10.91 -7.33 -22.05
N THR A 183 9.84 -6.71 -21.52
CA THR A 183 8.70 -6.25 -22.32
C THR A 183 9.12 -5.19 -23.34
N LEU A 184 9.91 -4.19 -22.92
CA LEU A 184 10.47 -3.17 -23.80
C LEU A 184 11.38 -3.79 -24.87
N GLY A 185 12.21 -4.77 -24.47
CA GLY A 185 13.08 -5.52 -25.37
C GLY A 185 12.32 -6.39 -26.37
N LEU A 186 11.24 -7.03 -25.94
CA LEU A 186 10.36 -7.83 -26.78
C LEU A 186 9.61 -6.94 -27.77
N ASN A 187 8.98 -5.85 -27.32
CA ASN A 187 8.31 -4.87 -28.20
C ASN A 187 9.28 -4.35 -29.28
N ARG A 188 10.54 -4.09 -28.90
CA ARG A 188 11.58 -3.69 -29.85
C ARG A 188 11.96 -4.80 -30.84
N LYS A 189 12.14 -6.04 -30.38
CA LYS A 189 12.43 -7.19 -31.27
C LYS A 189 11.28 -7.45 -32.25
N TYR A 190 10.03 -7.38 -31.80
CA TYR A 190 8.85 -7.53 -32.65
C TYR A 190 8.79 -6.45 -33.73
N ARG A 191 9.06 -5.18 -33.39
CA ARG A 191 9.13 -4.09 -34.39
C ARG A 191 10.26 -4.32 -35.40
N LYS A 192 11.48 -4.57 -34.93
CA LYS A 192 12.61 -4.89 -35.80
C LYS A 192 12.32 -6.08 -36.72
N SER A 193 11.61 -7.10 -36.25
CA SER A 193 11.23 -8.27 -37.04
C SER A 193 10.14 -7.97 -38.08
N ARG A 194 9.21 -7.05 -37.79
CA ARG A 194 8.17 -6.62 -38.72
C ARG A 194 8.75 -5.72 -39.83
N ASP A 195 9.69 -4.87 -39.47
CA ASP A 195 10.26 -3.86 -40.37
C ASP A 195 11.50 -4.38 -41.12
N ASN A 196 11.94 -5.62 -40.87
CA ASN A 196 13.08 -6.22 -41.57
C ASN A 196 12.67 -6.69 -42.97
N THR A 197 13.13 -5.99 -44.01
CA THR A 197 12.88 -6.34 -45.41
C THR A 197 13.46 -7.70 -45.83
N ASP A 198 14.46 -8.22 -45.10
CA ASP A 198 15.08 -9.52 -45.36
C ASP A 198 14.34 -10.71 -44.70
N ASN A 199 13.26 -10.44 -43.95
CA ASN A 199 12.38 -11.47 -43.41
C ASN A 199 11.06 -11.46 -44.18
N PRO A 200 10.96 -12.18 -45.32
CA PRO A 200 9.73 -12.21 -46.10
C PRO A 200 8.62 -12.84 -45.24
N ASN A 201 7.74 -12.00 -44.69
CA ASN A 201 6.49 -12.41 -44.04
C ASN A 201 5.43 -12.86 -45.06
N GLU A 202 5.85 -13.26 -46.27
CA GLU A 202 5.00 -13.92 -47.24
C GLU A 202 4.74 -15.34 -46.75
N LEU A 203 3.73 -15.48 -45.89
CA LEU A 203 3.08 -16.77 -45.66
C LEU A 203 2.49 -17.24 -46.99
N ASN A 204 3.26 -18.07 -47.70
CA ASN A 204 2.80 -18.72 -48.92
C ASN A 204 1.79 -19.81 -48.53
N LEU A 205 0.51 -19.41 -48.40
CA LEU A 205 -0.60 -20.31 -48.08
C LEU A 205 -0.79 -21.40 -49.16
N ASN A 206 -0.26 -21.21 -50.37
CA ASN A 206 -0.31 -22.24 -51.42
C ASN A 206 0.55 -23.46 -51.06
N ALA A 207 1.63 -23.29 -50.27
CA ALA A 207 2.47 -24.39 -49.81
C ALA A 207 1.79 -25.29 -48.77
N LEU A 208 0.71 -24.81 -48.13
CA LEU A 208 -0.09 -25.61 -47.19
C LEU A 208 -1.11 -26.52 -47.90
N PHE A 209 -1.45 -26.21 -49.16
CA PHE A 209 -2.40 -26.98 -49.98
C PHE A 209 -1.72 -27.80 -51.09
N ASP A 210 -0.39 -27.72 -51.25
CA ASP A 210 0.40 -28.48 -52.23
C ASP A 210 0.83 -29.89 -51.73
N MET A 211 0.27 -30.35 -50.61
CA MET A 211 0.41 -31.74 -50.12
C MET A 211 -0.65 -32.66 -50.73
N GLY A 212 -0.83 -32.64 -52.06
CA GLY A 212 -1.67 -33.63 -52.72
C GLY A 212 -2.25 -33.26 -54.08
N SER A 213 -1.42 -33.27 -55.11
CA SER A 213 -1.87 -33.74 -56.42
C SER A 213 -0.89 -34.80 -56.90
N GLY A 214 -1.21 -36.05 -56.57
CA GLY A 214 -0.53 -37.21 -57.12
C GLY A 214 -0.76 -37.31 -58.63
N ASN A 215 0.30 -37.70 -59.33
CA ASN A 215 0.26 -38.60 -60.47
C ASN A 215 1.55 -39.43 -60.44
#